data_AF-A0A6C0JL70-F1
#
_entry.id   AF-A0A6C0JL70-F1
#
_cell.length_a   1.000
_cell.length_b   1.000
_cell.length_c   1.000
_cell.angle_alpha   90.00
_cell.angle_beta   90.00
_cell.angle_gamma   90.00
#
_symmetry.space_group_name_H-M   'P 1'
#
loop_
_entity.id
_entity.type
_entity.pdbx_description
1 polymer ?
#
loop_
_entity_poly.entity_id
_entity_poly.type
_entity_poly.pdbx_seq_one_letter_code
_entity_poly.pdbx_strand_id
1 'polypeptide(L)'
;MDNFLLNKWNGYNFGKTFAEIANGDDMYTNDPYFFLDRELDYTNRKEWLEAKRNGLIRHVKPYRKKWLDYVVGKEFNTLQEWVTDCGGTLDDVRYGVNRVHQTNWRGQPLQAKLVCLSHFLRQIGYEEARHINVPVGKVVSCRIENPDGSAVIGSTINKWAMPIHTDRQYIHDIIRFPMNNGGRDEYYYCPSEMPKGTKVVFSYD
;
A
#
# COMPACT_ATOMS: atom_id res chain seq x y z
N MET A 1 -4.12 0.28 -0.03
CA MET A 1 -2.76 -0.11 -0.46
C MET A 1 -2.53 -1.63 -0.45
N ASP A 2 -2.65 -2.32 0.69
CA ASP A 2 -2.26 -3.73 0.84
C ASP A 2 -2.88 -4.69 -0.18
N ASN A 3 -4.21 -4.71 -0.29
CA ASN A 3 -4.90 -5.59 -1.25
C ASN A 3 -4.43 -5.34 -2.69
N PHE A 4 -4.17 -4.07 -3.04
CA PHE A 4 -3.63 -3.74 -4.37
C PHE A 4 -2.24 -4.35 -4.56
N LEU A 5 -1.33 -4.19 -3.59
CA LEU A 5 0.03 -4.75 -3.66
C LEU A 5 0.01 -6.28 -3.71
N LEU A 6 -0.75 -6.91 -2.82
CA LEU A 6 -0.85 -8.37 -2.73
C LEU A 6 -1.47 -8.98 -3.99
N ASN A 7 -2.44 -8.30 -4.62
CA ASN A 7 -3.01 -8.74 -5.90
C ASN A 7 -2.09 -8.48 -7.10
N LYS A 8 -1.25 -7.44 -7.04
CA LYS A 8 -0.23 -7.14 -8.07
C LYS A 8 0.96 -8.10 -8.04
N TRP A 9 1.23 -8.72 -6.89
CA TRP A 9 2.37 -9.62 -6.71
C TRP A 9 2.18 -10.93 -7.47
N ASN A 10 3.08 -11.22 -8.42
CA ASN A 10 3.05 -12.43 -9.24
C ASN A 10 3.98 -13.56 -8.76
N GLY A 11 4.56 -13.43 -7.56
CA GLY A 11 5.58 -14.34 -7.03
C GLY A 11 7.01 -13.83 -7.16
N TYR A 12 7.25 -12.85 -8.04
CA TYR A 12 8.58 -12.29 -8.31
C TYR A 12 8.63 -10.77 -8.27
N ASN A 13 7.58 -10.10 -8.77
CA ASN A 13 7.49 -8.64 -8.84
C ASN A 13 6.03 -8.15 -8.82
N PHE A 14 5.85 -6.83 -8.92
CA PHE A 14 4.56 -6.15 -8.91
C PHE A 14 4.11 -5.70 -10.32
N GLY A 15 4.44 -6.50 -11.34
CA GLY A 15 4.18 -6.19 -12.75
C GLY A 15 5.21 -5.27 -13.40
N LYS A 16 6.22 -4.82 -12.65
CA LYS A 16 7.43 -4.14 -13.12
C LYS A 16 8.63 -4.67 -12.36
N THR A 17 9.75 -4.81 -13.04
CA THR A 17 11.06 -5.09 -12.43
C THR A 17 11.52 -3.92 -11.57
N PHE A 18 12.46 -4.17 -10.66
CA PHE A 18 13.04 -3.09 -9.86
C PHE A 18 13.78 -2.07 -10.73
N ALA A 19 14.48 -2.50 -11.78
CA ALA A 19 15.16 -1.63 -12.73
C ALA A 19 14.20 -0.61 -13.37
N GLU A 20 13.03 -1.07 -13.83
CA GLU A 20 11.97 -0.21 -14.37
C GLU A 20 11.40 0.76 -13.33
N ILE A 21 11.27 0.33 -12.08
CA ILE A 21 10.77 1.19 -10.99
C ILE A 21 11.82 2.25 -10.60
N ALA A 22 13.09 1.87 -10.53
CA ALA A 22 14.19 2.73 -10.11
C ALA A 22 14.74 3.62 -11.23
N ASN A 23 14.25 3.46 -12.47
CA ASN A 23 14.78 4.11 -13.67
C ASN A 23 16.29 3.90 -13.85
N GLY A 24 16.77 2.67 -13.63
CA GLY A 24 18.19 2.35 -13.69
C GLY A 24 18.48 1.09 -14.52
N ASP A 25 19.68 1.02 -15.10
CA ASP A 25 20.14 -0.08 -15.97
C ASP A 25 20.52 -1.38 -15.21
N ASP A 26 20.16 -1.50 -13.93
CA ASP A 26 20.67 -2.58 -13.11
C ASP A 26 19.90 -3.89 -13.27
N MET A 27 20.37 -4.73 -14.20
CA MET A 27 19.83 -6.06 -14.48
C MET A 27 20.00 -7.06 -13.33
N TYR A 28 20.75 -6.73 -12.25
CA TYR A 28 21.14 -7.69 -11.21
C TYR A 28 20.43 -7.52 -9.86
N THR A 29 19.37 -6.70 -9.81
CA THR A 29 18.59 -6.55 -8.58
C THR A 29 17.59 -7.69 -8.41
N ASN A 30 18.09 -8.89 -8.10
CA ASN A 30 17.25 -10.05 -7.81
C ASN A 30 16.61 -9.90 -6.41
N ASP A 31 15.31 -10.18 -6.35
CA ASP A 31 14.49 -10.25 -5.14
C ASP A 31 14.50 -8.96 -4.29
N PRO A 32 13.95 -7.84 -4.81
CA PRO A 32 13.71 -6.67 -3.99
C PRO A 32 12.70 -6.97 -2.86
N TYR A 33 12.84 -6.24 -1.77
CA TYR A 33 12.00 -6.35 -0.58
C TYR A 33 11.72 -4.98 0.02
N PHE A 34 10.77 -4.92 0.95
CA PHE A 34 10.53 -3.72 1.73
C PHE A 34 11.38 -3.77 3.01
N PHE A 35 11.96 -2.62 3.37
CA PHE A 35 12.77 -2.44 4.57
C PHE A 35 12.62 -0.99 5.08
N LEU A 36 13.13 -0.71 6.27
CA LEU A 36 13.02 0.63 6.86
C LEU A 36 14.27 1.49 6.60
N ASP A 37 14.08 2.80 6.46
CA ASP A 37 15.15 3.75 6.16
C ASP A 37 16.30 3.72 7.17
N ARG A 38 15.98 3.49 8.45
CA ARG A 38 16.97 3.33 9.53
C ARG A 38 18.01 2.24 9.27
N GLU A 39 17.72 1.27 8.40
CA GLU A 39 18.69 0.23 8.06
C GLU A 39 19.84 0.73 7.20
N LEU A 40 19.72 1.93 6.62
CA LEU A 40 20.77 2.57 5.83
C LEU A 40 21.88 3.15 6.69
N ASP A 41 21.66 3.29 8.01
CA ASP A 41 22.67 3.76 8.96
C ASP A 41 23.81 2.74 9.15
N TYR A 42 23.61 1.49 8.73
CA TYR A 42 24.61 0.42 8.85
C TYR A 42 25.32 0.21 7.52
N THR A 43 26.60 0.55 7.47
CA THR A 43 27.34 0.67 6.20
C THR A 43 28.27 -0.52 5.93
N ASN A 44 28.43 -1.41 6.91
CA ASN A 44 29.29 -2.58 6.79
C ASN A 44 28.67 -3.82 7.46
N ARG A 45 29.26 -4.98 7.16
CA ARG A 45 28.79 -6.28 7.65
C ARG A 45 28.76 -6.40 9.17
N LYS A 46 29.74 -5.83 9.88
CA LYS A 46 29.84 -5.95 11.35
C LYS A 46 28.66 -5.22 12.00
N GLU A 47 28.47 -3.95 11.65
CA GLU A 47 27.35 -3.12 12.10
C GLU A 47 26.00 -3.75 11.75
N TRP A 48 25.85 -4.23 10.52
CA TRP A 48 24.60 -4.87 10.08
C TRP A 48 24.26 -6.12 10.89
N LEU A 49 25.26 -6.97 11.20
CA LEU A 49 25.05 -8.18 12.00
C LEU A 49 24.67 -7.86 13.44
N GLU A 50 25.26 -6.82 14.03
CA GLU A 50 24.92 -6.34 15.36
C GLU A 50 23.49 -5.76 15.39
N ALA A 51 23.17 -4.87 14.45
CA ALA A 51 21.84 -4.32 14.26
C ALA A 51 20.77 -5.41 14.06
N LYS A 52 21.09 -6.45 13.28
CA LYS A 52 20.19 -7.60 13.08
C LYS A 52 19.92 -8.36 14.36
N ARG A 53 20.95 -8.60 15.20
CA ARG A 53 20.77 -9.27 16.51
C ARG A 53 19.89 -8.44 17.44
N ASN A 54 19.98 -7.11 17.33
CA ASN A 54 19.18 -6.17 18.10
C ASN A 54 17.78 -5.91 17.51
N GLY A 55 17.40 -6.61 16.44
CA GLY A 55 16.08 -6.48 15.80
C GLY A 55 15.88 -5.21 14.96
N LEU A 56 16.96 -4.49 14.63
CA LEU A 56 16.89 -3.22 13.89
C LEU A 56 16.81 -3.43 12.37
N ILE A 57 17.31 -4.58 11.88
CA ILE A 57 17.19 -5.03 10.49
C ILE A 57 15.92 -5.87 10.34
N ARG A 58 14.97 -5.43 9.51
CA ARG A 58 13.64 -6.03 9.33
C ARG A 58 13.23 -5.96 7.87
N HIS A 59 13.01 -7.09 7.22
CA HIS A 59 12.67 -7.12 5.78
C HIS A 59 11.38 -7.85 5.56
N VAL A 60 10.47 -7.28 4.76
CA VAL A 60 9.15 -7.87 4.50
C VAL A 60 8.90 -8.03 3.01
N LYS A 61 8.16 -9.09 2.66
CA LYS A 61 7.68 -9.37 1.30
C LYS A 61 6.28 -9.98 1.31
N PRO A 62 5.52 -9.87 0.20
CA PRO A 62 4.27 -10.60 0.05
C PRO A 62 4.47 -12.12 0.20
N TYR A 63 3.60 -12.76 0.97
CA TYR A 63 3.58 -14.21 1.18
C TYR A 63 2.16 -14.66 1.51
N ARG A 64 1.58 -15.56 0.69
CA ARG A 64 0.25 -16.16 0.94
C ARG A 64 -0.85 -15.13 1.27
N LYS A 65 -0.97 -14.05 0.49
CA LYS A 65 -1.91 -12.94 0.71
C LYS A 65 -1.71 -12.20 2.04
N LYS A 66 -0.51 -12.27 2.60
CA LYS A 66 -0.05 -11.56 3.79
C LYS A 66 1.33 -10.97 3.53
N TRP A 67 1.93 -10.42 4.57
CA TRP A 67 3.28 -9.87 4.58
C TRP A 67 4.17 -10.72 5.51
N LEU A 68 5.22 -11.33 4.97
CA LEU A 68 6.17 -12.13 5.75
C LEU A 68 7.44 -11.32 6.00
N ASP A 69 7.69 -11.02 7.27
CA ASP A 69 9.01 -10.59 7.71
C ASP A 69 9.92 -11.82 7.81
N TYR A 70 10.73 -12.03 6.78
CA TYR A 70 11.54 -13.23 6.66
C TYR A 70 12.82 -13.16 7.50
N VAL A 71 13.13 -12.01 8.13
CA VAL A 71 14.26 -11.88 9.04
C VAL A 71 13.94 -12.52 10.38
N VAL A 72 12.72 -12.31 10.87
CA VAL A 72 12.24 -12.85 12.16
C VAL A 72 11.22 -13.98 12.04
N GLY A 73 10.77 -14.30 10.81
CA GLY A 73 9.80 -15.38 10.55
C GLY A 73 8.38 -15.06 11.02
N LYS A 74 7.96 -13.79 10.97
CA LYS A 74 6.65 -13.32 11.44
C LYS A 74 5.76 -12.86 10.28
N GLU A 75 4.48 -13.24 10.31
CA GLU A 75 3.48 -12.81 9.33
C GLU A 75 2.65 -11.62 9.87
N PHE A 76 2.27 -10.72 8.97
CA PHE A 76 1.43 -9.55 9.22
C PHE A 76 0.30 -9.48 8.18
N ASN A 77 -0.87 -8.98 8.57
CA ASN A 77 -1.99 -8.84 7.65
C ASN A 77 -1.83 -7.61 6.75
N THR A 78 -1.16 -6.57 7.25
CA THR A 78 -0.89 -5.34 6.50
C THR A 78 0.57 -4.90 6.62
N LEU A 79 1.03 -4.13 5.65
CA LEU A 79 2.35 -3.49 5.68
C LEU A 79 2.43 -2.50 6.85
N GLN A 80 1.33 -1.80 7.15
CA GLN A 80 1.25 -0.90 8.31
C GLN A 80 1.44 -1.64 9.64
N GLU A 81 0.85 -2.82 9.81
CA GLU A 81 1.08 -3.66 11.00
C GLU A 81 2.57 -4.02 11.15
N TRP A 82 3.22 -4.43 10.06
CA TRP A 82 4.65 -4.73 10.06
C TRP A 82 5.50 -3.51 10.43
N VAL A 83 5.24 -2.35 9.82
CA VAL A 83 5.96 -1.11 10.12
C VAL A 83 5.78 -0.69 11.59
N THR A 84 4.56 -0.81 12.10
CA THR A 84 4.23 -0.49 13.51
C THR A 84 4.97 -1.42 14.46
N ASP A 85 5.02 -2.72 14.18
CA ASP A 85 5.80 -3.71 14.94
C ASP A 85 7.30 -3.39 14.93
N CYS A 86 7.78 -2.78 13.86
CA CYS A 86 9.16 -2.31 13.76
C CYS A 86 9.40 -0.95 14.45
N GLY A 87 8.35 -0.24 14.88
CA GLY A 87 8.46 1.09 15.51
C GLY A 87 8.71 2.23 14.51
N GLY A 88 8.17 2.15 13.29
CA GLY A 88 8.28 3.20 12.27
C GLY A 88 6.93 3.67 11.72
N THR A 89 6.97 4.36 10.58
CA THR A 89 5.83 4.84 9.80
C THR A 89 5.96 4.45 8.32
N LEU A 90 4.89 4.51 7.53
CA LEU A 90 4.96 4.13 6.11
C LEU A 90 5.92 5.00 5.29
N ASP A 91 6.18 6.23 5.74
CA ASP A 91 7.15 7.13 5.12
C ASP A 91 8.60 6.66 5.30
N ASP A 92 8.86 5.82 6.31
CA ASP A 92 10.16 5.19 6.55
C ASP A 92 10.39 3.97 5.63
N VAL A 93 9.36 3.51 4.91
CA VAL A 93 9.48 2.32 4.08
C VAL A 93 10.21 2.62 2.79
N ARG A 94 11.17 1.74 2.47
CA ARG A 94 11.91 1.69 1.22
C ARG A 94 11.60 0.38 0.52
N TYR A 95 11.64 0.40 -0.81
CA TYR A 95 11.56 -0.79 -1.65
C TYR A 95 12.84 -0.92 -2.47
N GLY A 96 13.48 -2.08 -2.44
CA GLY A 96 14.70 -2.35 -3.20
C GLY A 96 15.57 -3.41 -2.55
N VAL A 97 16.89 -3.23 -2.63
CA VAL A 97 17.88 -4.13 -2.03
C VAL A 97 18.84 -3.39 -1.12
N ASN A 98 19.00 -3.91 0.09
CA ASN A 98 20.04 -3.50 1.03
C ASN A 98 21.04 -4.65 1.24
N ARG A 99 22.15 -4.63 0.50
CA ARG A 99 23.19 -5.68 0.53
C ARG A 99 24.50 -5.20 1.15
N VAL A 100 24.48 -4.17 1.99
CA VAL A 100 25.66 -3.61 2.69
C VAL A 100 26.46 -4.63 3.52
N HIS A 101 25.85 -5.75 3.90
CA HIS A 101 26.53 -6.87 4.56
C HIS A 101 27.32 -7.78 3.61
N GLN A 102 27.19 -7.59 2.31
CA GLN A 102 27.91 -8.30 1.25
C GLN A 102 28.98 -7.40 0.64
N THR A 103 30.00 -8.01 0.05
CA THR A 103 31.08 -7.31 -0.62
C THR A 103 31.14 -7.68 -2.09
N ASN A 104 31.50 -6.73 -2.95
CA ASN A 104 31.84 -7.01 -4.34
C ASN A 104 33.18 -7.77 -4.44
N TRP A 105 33.60 -8.09 -5.67
CA TRP A 105 34.88 -8.76 -5.97
C TRP A 105 36.12 -7.97 -5.54
N ARG A 106 35.98 -6.66 -5.25
CA ARG A 106 37.04 -5.79 -4.71
C ARG A 106 37.02 -5.72 -3.18
N GLY A 107 36.17 -6.50 -2.51
CA GLY A 107 36.01 -6.47 -1.06
C GLY A 107 35.27 -5.24 -0.52
N GLN A 108 34.69 -4.40 -1.38
CA GLN A 108 33.96 -3.20 -0.97
C GLN A 108 32.49 -3.55 -0.69
N PRO A 109 31.86 -2.98 0.35
CA PRO A 109 30.43 -3.17 0.63
C PRO A 109 29.56 -2.84 -0.59
N LEU A 110 28.57 -3.70 -0.87
CA LEU A 110 27.57 -3.38 -1.87
C LEU A 110 26.68 -2.23 -1.38
N GLN A 111 26.44 -1.26 -2.25
CA GLN A 111 25.59 -0.12 -1.95
C GLN A 111 24.11 -0.54 -1.99
N ALA A 112 23.30 0.05 -1.13
CA ALA A 112 21.85 -0.11 -1.21
C ALA A 112 21.32 0.52 -2.50
N LYS A 113 20.30 -0.11 -3.10
CA LYS A 113 19.57 0.42 -4.25
C LYS A 113 18.09 0.39 -3.90
N LEU A 114 17.45 1.55 -3.91
CA LEU A 114 16.11 1.68 -3.34
C LEU A 114 15.33 2.84 -3.94
N VAL A 115 14.02 2.81 -3.73
CA VAL A 115 13.11 3.93 -3.89
C VAL A 115 12.24 4.04 -2.63
N CYS A 116 11.71 5.24 -2.35
CA CYS A 116 10.70 5.39 -1.31
C CYS A 116 9.40 4.69 -1.71
N LEU A 117 8.60 4.28 -0.71
CA LEU A 117 7.34 3.57 -0.93
C LEU A 117 6.38 4.36 -1.85
N SER A 118 6.27 5.69 -1.67
CA SER A 118 5.42 6.54 -2.50
C SER A 118 5.83 6.55 -3.98
N HIS A 119 7.14 6.59 -4.26
CA HIS A 119 7.65 6.47 -5.63
C HIS A 119 7.30 5.10 -6.22
N PHE A 120 7.58 4.03 -5.47
CA PHE A 120 7.26 2.66 -5.88
C PHE A 120 5.78 2.50 -6.23
N LEU A 121 4.88 2.92 -5.33
CA LEU A 121 3.44 2.86 -5.51
C LEU A 121 2.99 3.56 -6.80
N ARG A 122 3.46 4.78 -7.03
CA ARG A 122 3.18 5.53 -8.25
C ARG A 122 3.65 4.79 -9.50
N GLN A 123 4.86 4.20 -9.47
CA GLN A 123 5.41 3.49 -10.62
C GLN A 123 4.59 2.26 -11.03
N ILE A 124 3.98 1.57 -10.07
CA ILE A 124 3.15 0.38 -10.33
C ILE A 124 1.67 0.71 -10.57
N GLY A 125 1.34 2.01 -10.66
CA GLY A 125 -0.01 2.50 -10.96
C GLY A 125 -0.95 2.46 -9.76
N TYR A 126 -0.43 2.51 -8.53
CA TYR A 126 -1.27 2.76 -7.37
C TYR A 126 -1.66 4.24 -7.38
N GLU A 127 -2.96 4.48 -7.46
CA GLU A 127 -3.55 5.79 -7.21
C GLU A 127 -4.13 5.77 -5.82
N GLU A 128 -3.63 6.64 -4.95
CA GLU A 128 -4.22 6.81 -3.63
C GLU A 128 -5.65 7.33 -3.79
N ALA A 129 -6.58 6.69 -3.08
CA ALA A 129 -7.96 7.12 -3.08
C ALA A 129 -8.01 8.58 -2.63
N ARG A 130 -8.69 9.43 -3.41
CA ARG A 130 -8.83 10.84 -3.02
C ARG A 130 -9.54 10.92 -1.68
N HIS A 131 -8.86 11.47 -0.69
CA HIS A 131 -9.47 11.82 0.57
C HIS A 131 -10.43 12.99 0.36
N ILE A 132 -11.68 12.80 0.77
CA ILE A 132 -12.68 13.86 0.79
C ILE A 132 -12.82 14.26 2.24
N ASN A 133 -12.41 15.49 2.56
CA ASN A 133 -12.62 16.05 3.89
C ASN A 133 -14.11 16.39 4.03
N VAL A 134 -14.83 15.57 4.79
CA VAL A 134 -16.23 15.78 5.11
C VAL A 134 -16.30 16.56 6.42
N PRO A 135 -16.89 17.77 6.46
CA PRO A 135 -17.04 18.49 7.72
C PRO A 135 -17.90 17.70 8.72
N VAL A 136 -17.55 17.80 9.99
CA VAL A 136 -18.27 17.11 11.07
C VAL A 136 -19.75 17.53 11.07
N GLY A 137 -20.65 16.54 11.17
CA GLY A 137 -22.10 16.77 11.18
C GLY A 137 -22.74 16.92 9.79
N LYS A 138 -21.96 16.83 8.71
CA LYS A 138 -22.49 16.86 7.35
C LYS A 138 -22.89 15.47 6.87
N VAL A 139 -24.05 15.39 6.21
CA VAL A 139 -24.48 14.19 5.50
C VAL A 139 -23.84 14.22 4.11
N VAL A 140 -23.13 13.15 3.74
CA VAL A 140 -22.55 13.03 2.40
C VAL A 140 -23.54 12.32 1.49
N SER A 141 -23.91 12.97 0.40
CA SER A 141 -24.59 12.35 -0.72
C SER A 141 -23.59 12.15 -1.86
N CYS A 142 -23.82 11.12 -2.68
CA CYS A 142 -23.05 10.92 -3.90
C CYS A 142 -23.97 10.79 -5.11
N ARG A 143 -23.62 11.44 -6.19
CA ARG A 143 -24.26 11.28 -7.50
C ARG A 143 -23.28 10.57 -8.41
N ILE A 144 -23.66 9.39 -8.90
CA ILE A 144 -22.93 8.70 -9.95
C ILE A 144 -23.50 9.15 -11.29
N GLU A 145 -22.63 9.51 -12.22
CA GLU A 145 -22.97 9.69 -13.62
C GLU A 145 -22.23 8.63 -14.43
N ASN A 146 -22.97 7.70 -15.02
CA ASN A 146 -22.44 6.66 -15.88
C ASN A 146 -21.98 7.25 -17.23
N PRO A 147 -21.15 6.51 -18.00
CA PRO A 147 -20.66 6.98 -19.30
C PRO A 147 -21.76 7.25 -20.34
N ASP A 148 -22.92 6.60 -20.20
CA ASP A 148 -24.09 6.79 -21.06
C ASP A 148 -24.94 8.03 -20.69
N GLY A 149 -24.52 8.79 -19.67
CA GLY A 149 -25.23 9.96 -19.17
C GLY A 149 -26.34 9.64 -18.18
N SER A 150 -26.61 8.36 -17.90
CA SER A 150 -27.52 8.00 -16.81
C SER A 150 -26.92 8.37 -15.47
N ALA A 151 -27.76 8.85 -14.55
CA ALA A 151 -27.31 9.21 -13.21
C ALA A 151 -28.11 8.47 -12.15
N VAL A 152 -27.40 8.00 -11.13
CA VAL A 152 -28.00 7.40 -9.94
C VAL A 152 -27.59 8.22 -8.73
N ILE A 153 -28.59 8.58 -7.91
CA ILE A 153 -28.34 9.20 -6.61
C ILE A 153 -28.13 8.06 -5.62
N GLY A 154 -26.89 7.92 -5.14
CA GLY A 154 -26.55 7.07 -4.01
C GLY A 154 -26.49 7.90 -2.74
N SER A 155 -27.11 7.44 -1.67
CA SER A 155 -26.81 7.94 -0.33
C SER A 155 -25.55 7.22 0.18
N THR A 156 -24.54 7.95 0.67
CA THR A 156 -23.52 7.28 1.48
C THR A 156 -24.21 6.82 2.77
N ILE A 157 -24.21 5.52 3.03
CA ILE A 157 -24.79 5.00 4.27
C ILE A 157 -23.67 5.04 5.30
N ASN A 158 -23.60 6.16 6.01
CA ASN A 158 -22.82 6.26 7.23
C ASN A 158 -23.56 5.48 8.34
N LYS A 159 -23.38 4.16 8.35
CA LYS A 159 -23.62 3.31 9.52
C LYS A 159 -22.23 2.74 9.79
N TRP A 160 -21.46 3.23 10.75
CA TRP A 160 -21.75 3.35 12.18
C TRP A 160 -20.96 4.52 12.81
N ALA A 161 -21.66 5.50 13.39
CA ALA A 161 -21.07 6.30 14.45
C ALA A 161 -21.01 5.43 15.71
N MET A 162 -19.87 4.77 15.97
CA MET A 162 -19.60 4.24 17.32
C MET A 162 -18.98 5.34 18.17
N PRO A 163 -19.33 5.42 19.47
CA PRO A 163 -18.80 6.44 20.38
C PRO A 163 -17.27 6.33 20.44
N ILE A 164 -16.64 7.50 20.32
CA ILE A 164 -15.20 7.73 20.30
C ILE A 164 -14.61 7.31 21.65
N HIS A 165 -14.20 6.06 21.77
CA HIS A 165 -13.22 5.63 22.78
C HIS A 165 -12.47 4.40 22.26
N THR A 166 -11.53 4.63 21.35
CA THR A 166 -10.23 3.91 21.23
C THR A 166 -9.54 4.35 19.93
N ASP A 167 -8.23 4.58 19.99
CA ASP A 167 -7.33 5.13 18.94
C ASP A 167 -7.16 4.27 17.67
N ARG A 168 -8.16 3.48 17.27
CA ARG A 168 -8.17 2.69 16.04
C ARG A 168 -9.58 2.49 15.53
N GLN A 169 -9.86 2.96 14.32
CA GLN A 169 -10.70 2.27 13.32
C GLN A 169 -10.79 3.16 12.07
N TYR A 170 -10.12 2.73 11.00
CA TYR A 170 -10.32 3.32 9.68
C TYR A 170 -11.78 3.13 9.29
N ILE A 171 -12.53 4.23 9.18
CA ILE A 171 -13.81 4.24 8.50
C ILE A 171 -13.49 4.06 7.02
N HIS A 172 -13.62 2.83 6.52
CA HIS A 172 -13.76 2.63 5.08
C HIS A 172 -15.19 3.02 4.75
N ASP A 173 -15.39 4.23 4.21
CA ASP A 173 -16.68 4.63 3.67
C ASP A 173 -17.00 3.72 2.47
N ILE A 174 -17.78 2.66 2.73
CA ILE A 174 -18.36 1.82 1.69
C ILE A 174 -19.54 2.61 1.14
N ILE A 175 -19.36 3.21 -0.03
CA ILE A 175 -20.48 3.79 -0.73
C ILE A 175 -21.35 2.65 -1.27
N ARG A 176 -22.60 2.56 -0.81
CA ARG A 176 -23.58 1.61 -1.35
C ARG A 176 -24.39 2.30 -2.44
N PHE A 177 -24.43 1.70 -3.62
CA PHE A 177 -25.08 2.29 -4.79
C PHE A 177 -26.24 1.41 -5.25
N PRO A 178 -27.48 1.93 -5.34
CA PRO A 178 -28.58 1.16 -5.92
C PRO A 178 -28.46 1.12 -7.46
N MET A 179 -28.37 -0.03 -8.11
CA MET A 179 -28.59 -0.09 -9.56
C MET A 179 -30.08 0.02 -9.88
N ASN A 180 -30.44 0.96 -10.75
CA ASN A 180 -31.77 1.02 -11.32
C ASN A 180 -31.85 0.02 -12.49
N ASN A 181 -32.32 -1.20 -12.22
CA ASN A 181 -32.88 -2.11 -13.23
C ASN A 181 -33.79 -3.17 -12.57
N GLY A 182 -35.09 -2.89 -12.50
CA GLY A 182 -36.12 -3.95 -12.51
C GLY A 182 -36.21 -4.91 -11.31
N GLY A 183 -35.81 -4.52 -10.10
CA GLY A 183 -36.15 -5.26 -8.87
C GLY A 183 -35.12 -6.27 -8.36
N ARG A 184 -33.84 -6.12 -8.73
CA ARG A 184 -32.72 -6.75 -8.02
C ARG A 184 -31.77 -5.66 -7.56
N ASP A 185 -31.51 -5.61 -6.26
CA ASP A 185 -30.54 -4.70 -5.65
C ASP A 185 -29.12 -5.12 -6.05
N GLU A 186 -28.67 -4.71 -7.23
CA GLU A 186 -27.27 -4.82 -7.63
C GLU A 186 -26.50 -3.60 -7.08
N TYR A 187 -25.39 -3.86 -6.38
CA TYR A 187 -24.56 -2.83 -5.76
C TYR A 187 -23.15 -2.89 -6.34
N TYR A 188 -22.52 -1.73 -6.60
CA TYR A 188 -21.07 -1.68 -6.69
C TYR A 188 -20.49 -1.69 -5.27
N TYR A 189 -19.57 -2.59 -4.99
CA TYR A 189 -18.85 -2.66 -3.71
C TYR A 189 -17.58 -1.82 -3.73
N CYS A 190 -17.05 -1.51 -4.91
CA CYS A 190 -15.86 -0.69 -5.06
C CYS A 190 -15.81 0.07 -6.40
N PRO A 191 -15.08 1.21 -6.48
CA PRO A 191 -14.97 1.99 -7.72
C PRO A 191 -14.41 1.21 -8.92
N SER A 192 -13.60 0.16 -8.69
CA SER A 192 -13.06 -0.66 -9.77
C SER A 192 -14.10 -1.53 -10.48
N GLU A 193 -15.28 -1.72 -9.90
CA GLU A 193 -16.40 -2.42 -10.54
C GLU A 193 -17.24 -1.49 -11.42
N MET A 194 -17.03 -0.16 -11.32
CA MET A 194 -17.77 0.81 -12.13
C MET A 194 -17.29 0.81 -13.58
N PRO A 195 -18.19 1.04 -14.56
CA PRO A 195 -17.81 1.23 -15.95
C PRO A 195 -16.77 2.34 -16.13
N LYS A 196 -15.84 2.15 -17.06
CA LYS A 196 -14.84 3.18 -17.38
C LYS A 196 -15.52 4.46 -17.88
N GLY A 197 -15.18 5.60 -17.29
CA GLY A 197 -15.77 6.91 -17.59
C GLY A 197 -16.87 7.33 -16.61
N THR A 198 -17.23 6.49 -15.65
CA THR A 198 -18.14 6.83 -14.55
C THR A 198 -17.57 7.98 -13.72
N LYS A 199 -18.39 8.99 -13.44
CA LYS A 199 -18.07 10.11 -12.54
C LYS A 199 -18.81 9.92 -11.23
N VAL A 200 -18.12 10.13 -10.11
CA VAL A 200 -18.73 10.16 -8.77
C VAL A 200 -18.58 11.57 -8.23
N VAL A 201 -19.70 12.25 -8.00
CA VAL A 201 -19.77 13.59 -7.45
C VAL A 201 -20.25 13.49 -6.01
N PHE A 202 -19.49 14.04 -5.07
CA PHE A 202 -19.88 14.08 -3.67
C PHE A 202 -20.43 15.47 -3.33
N SER A 203 -21.52 15.50 -2.59
CA SER A 203 -22.14 16.71 -2.05
C SER A 203 -22.39 16.54 -0.55
N TYR A 204 -22.41 17.66 0.16
CA TYR A 204 -22.68 17.70 1.59
C TYR A 204 -23.67 18.83 1.89
N ASP A 205 -24.64 18.56 2.77
CA ASP A 205 -25.68 19.51 3.21
C ASP A 205 -25.27 20.32 4.43
#